data_AF-A0A7V8YWI9-F1
#
_entry.id   AF-A0A7V8YWI9-F1
#
_cell.length_a   1.000
_cell.length_b   1.000
_cell.length_c   1.000
_cell.angle_alpha   90.00
_cell.angle_beta   90.00
_cell.angle_gamma   90.00
#
_symmetry.space_group_name_H-M   'P 1'
#
loop_
_entity.id
_entity.type
_entity.pdbx_description
1 polymer ?
#
loop_
_entity_poly.entity_id
_entity_poly.type
_entity_poly.pdbx_seq_one_letter_code
_entity_poly.pdbx_strand_id
1 'polypeptide(L)'
;MPELGLGLLSDQEPADYEWIARRAEEAGIDVLSVFHDLLYQPAIGPLLLMARVTERVRLGPAALNPFTLHPYEIAGQTAFLNRVSGGRAYLGLAKGAWLDRLGLDEKRPLAALREAVEIVTKLLAGDPSGVAGERFLLEPGTVLAYERGRKRVPLLIGTWGRRTAAWAGTVADELKLGGSANPDLIPLVRAWLGDSQTRIVTGCVTVVDEDG
;
A
#
# COMPACT_ATOMS: atom_id res chain seq x y z
N MET A 1 -1.38 1.67 -21.34
CA MET A 1 -0.23 2.58 -21.23
C MET A 1 0.36 2.45 -19.83
N PRO A 2 1.68 2.64 -19.65
CA PRO A 2 2.26 2.67 -18.30
C PRO A 2 1.69 3.84 -17.49
N GLU A 3 1.55 3.67 -16.18
CA GLU A 3 1.20 4.74 -15.23
C GLU A 3 2.48 5.38 -14.69
N LEU A 4 2.49 6.72 -14.55
CA LEU A 4 3.57 7.44 -13.87
C LEU A 4 3.13 7.80 -12.45
N GLY A 5 3.96 7.47 -11.45
CA GLY A 5 3.67 7.72 -10.04
C GLY A 5 4.74 8.57 -9.35
N LEU A 6 4.32 9.32 -8.33
CA LEU A 6 5.18 10.06 -7.41
C LEU A 6 5.06 9.45 -6.01
N GLY A 7 6.19 9.00 -5.45
CA GLY A 7 6.27 8.48 -4.08
C GLY A 7 6.91 9.50 -3.16
N LEU A 8 6.24 9.82 -2.06
CA LEU A 8 6.65 10.86 -1.12
C LEU A 8 7.13 10.24 0.19
N LEU A 9 8.29 10.70 0.66
CA LEU A 9 8.73 10.48 2.03
C LEU A 9 7.75 11.19 2.96
N SER A 10 7.45 10.57 4.11
CA SER A 10 6.42 11.08 5.01
C SER A 10 6.99 11.98 6.11
N ASP A 11 7.61 13.08 5.72
CA ASP A 11 8.24 14.10 6.59
C ASP A 11 7.83 15.55 6.26
N GLN A 12 6.91 15.73 5.32
CA GLN A 12 6.51 17.06 4.85
C GLN A 12 5.57 17.75 5.85
N GLU A 13 5.45 19.08 5.74
CA GLU A 13 4.40 19.81 6.45
C GLU A 13 3.01 19.51 5.84
N PRO A 14 1.92 19.58 6.63
CA PRO A 14 0.58 19.28 6.13
C PRO A 14 0.17 20.03 4.85
N ALA A 15 0.53 21.31 4.74
CA ALA A 15 0.20 22.14 3.58
C ALA A 15 0.97 21.71 2.31
N ASP A 16 2.17 21.17 2.46
CA ASP A 16 3.00 20.75 1.34
C ASP A 16 2.42 19.50 0.68
N TYR A 17 1.86 18.56 1.45
CA TYR A 17 1.16 17.42 0.87
C TYR A 17 0.00 17.83 -0.04
N GLU A 18 -0.79 18.82 0.37
CA GLU A 18 -1.87 19.33 -0.47
C GLU A 18 -1.34 20.05 -1.71
N TRP A 19 -0.29 20.86 -1.55
CA TRP A 19 0.32 21.58 -2.65
C TRP A 19 0.92 20.63 -3.69
N ILE A 20 1.74 19.66 -3.24
CA ILE A 20 2.35 18.62 -4.08
C ILE A 20 1.27 17.85 -4.83
N ALA A 21 0.19 17.45 -4.15
CA ALA A 21 -0.87 16.67 -4.77
C ALA A 21 -1.59 17.42 -5.89
N ARG A 22 -1.90 18.71 -5.70
CA ARG A 22 -2.48 19.55 -6.75
C ARG A 22 -1.53 19.68 -7.95
N ARG A 23 -0.24 19.96 -7.70
CA ARG A 23 0.76 20.10 -8.77
C ARG A 23 0.97 18.81 -9.55
N ALA A 24 1.05 17.68 -8.86
CA ALA A 24 1.22 16.38 -9.50
C ALA A 24 0.00 16.02 -10.37
N GLU A 25 -1.22 16.28 -9.89
CA GLU A 25 -2.43 16.02 -10.67
C GLU A 25 -2.51 16.87 -11.94
N GLU A 26 -2.21 18.17 -11.84
CA GLU A 26 -2.14 19.11 -12.98
C GLU A 26 -1.05 18.72 -13.98
N ALA A 27 0.07 18.20 -13.50
CA ALA A 27 1.16 17.69 -14.32
C ALA A 27 0.85 16.32 -14.97
N GLY A 28 -0.33 15.74 -14.70
CA GLY A 28 -0.76 14.48 -15.31
C GLY A 28 -0.20 13.22 -14.65
N ILE A 29 0.33 13.30 -13.41
CA ILE A 29 0.72 12.11 -12.64
C ILE A 29 -0.50 11.22 -12.42
N ASP A 30 -0.33 9.89 -12.46
CA ASP A 30 -1.43 8.92 -12.33
C ASP A 30 -1.63 8.45 -10.89
N VAL A 31 -0.53 8.35 -10.13
CA VAL A 31 -0.50 7.74 -8.79
C VAL A 31 0.33 8.59 -7.83
N LEU A 32 -0.22 8.89 -6.65
CA LEU A 32 0.54 9.39 -5.51
C LEU A 32 0.64 8.30 -4.44
N SER A 33 1.87 8.06 -4.00
CA SER A 33 2.16 7.15 -2.90
C SER A 33 2.77 7.92 -1.74
N VAL A 34 2.39 7.57 -0.51
CA VAL A 34 3.11 8.02 0.69
C VAL A 34 3.77 6.82 1.35
N PHE A 35 5.08 6.91 1.61
CA PHE A 35 5.82 5.87 2.30
C PHE A 35 5.36 5.76 3.77
N HIS A 36 5.39 4.56 4.35
CA HIS A 36 5.08 4.33 5.76
C HIS A 36 6.33 3.77 6.44
N ASP A 37 7.41 4.54 6.32
CA ASP A 37 8.71 4.15 6.84
C ASP A 37 8.77 4.38 8.34
N LEU A 38 9.54 3.54 9.01
CA LEU A 38 9.70 3.62 10.46
C LEU A 38 10.30 4.97 10.85
N LEU A 39 9.78 5.59 11.91
CA LEU A 39 10.21 6.89 12.46
C LEU A 39 9.79 8.12 11.61
N TYR A 40 9.07 7.91 10.52
CA TYR A 40 8.42 8.97 9.73
C TYR A 40 6.93 9.08 10.08
N GLN A 41 6.26 10.08 9.52
CA GLN A 41 4.83 10.30 9.75
C GLN A 41 4.01 9.10 9.19
N PRO A 42 2.92 8.69 9.85
CA PRO A 42 2.03 7.65 9.32
C PRO A 42 1.35 8.07 8.01
N ALA A 43 1.58 7.31 6.93
CA ALA A 43 1.12 7.60 5.58
C ALA A 43 -0.36 7.99 5.39
N ILE A 44 -1.29 7.46 6.20
CA ILE A 44 -2.73 7.68 5.98
C ILE A 44 -3.16 9.13 6.20
N GLY A 45 -2.57 9.84 7.17
CA GLY A 45 -2.87 11.26 7.41
C GLY A 45 -2.59 12.12 6.18
N PRO A 46 -1.35 12.15 5.66
CA PRO A 46 -1.00 12.82 4.42
C PRO A 46 -1.89 12.43 3.22
N LEU A 47 -2.17 11.14 3.05
CA LEU A 47 -3.03 10.66 1.96
C LEU A 47 -4.45 11.21 2.03
N LEU A 48 -5.00 11.43 3.23
CA LEU A 48 -6.31 12.06 3.41
C LEU A 48 -6.27 13.54 3.00
N LEU A 49 -5.20 14.27 3.32
CA LEU A 49 -5.01 15.66 2.87
C LEU A 49 -4.98 15.73 1.35
N MET A 50 -4.17 14.89 0.70
CA MET A 50 -4.08 14.81 -0.77
C MET A 50 -5.42 14.43 -1.42
N ALA A 51 -6.15 13.48 -0.83
CA ALA A 51 -7.44 13.03 -1.36
C ALA A 51 -8.49 14.14 -1.42
N ARG A 52 -8.43 15.11 -0.50
CA ARG A 52 -9.38 16.22 -0.44
C ARG A 52 -9.16 17.29 -1.51
N VAL A 53 -7.98 17.34 -2.10
CA VAL A 53 -7.56 18.42 -3.01
C VAL A 53 -7.27 17.92 -4.43
N THR A 54 -7.60 16.66 -4.70
CA THR A 54 -7.42 16.00 -6.00
C THR A 54 -8.69 15.28 -6.41
N GLU A 55 -8.87 15.02 -7.71
CA GLU A 55 -10.09 14.43 -8.26
C GLU A 55 -9.87 13.17 -9.10
N ARG A 56 -8.67 12.96 -9.63
CA ARG A 56 -8.34 11.89 -10.60
C ARG A 56 -7.26 10.94 -10.08
N VAL A 57 -6.19 11.44 -9.46
CA VAL A 57 -5.03 10.61 -9.12
C VAL A 57 -5.40 9.48 -8.16
N ARG A 58 -4.77 8.31 -8.35
CA ARG A 58 -4.86 7.20 -7.39
C ARG A 58 -3.96 7.50 -6.19
N LEU A 59 -4.39 7.09 -5.00
CA LEU A 59 -3.72 7.45 -3.74
C LEU A 59 -3.57 6.22 -2.86
N GLY A 60 -2.41 6.02 -2.22
CA GLY A 60 -2.27 4.92 -1.28
C GLY A 60 -0.93 4.84 -0.57
N PRO A 61 -0.85 4.05 0.51
CA PRO A 61 0.42 3.83 1.19
C PRO A 61 1.31 2.91 0.36
N ALA A 62 2.62 3.06 0.44
CA ALA A 62 3.56 2.14 -0.23
C ALA A 62 4.79 1.85 0.65
N ALA A 63 4.68 1.15 1.78
CA ALA A 63 3.54 0.31 2.15
C ALA A 63 3.35 0.19 3.67
N LEU A 64 2.11 -0.02 4.11
CA LEU A 64 1.82 -0.39 5.50
C LEU A 64 2.34 -1.81 5.78
N ASN A 65 2.44 -2.17 7.05
CA ASN A 65 2.82 -3.52 7.46
C ASN A 65 1.99 -3.99 8.67
N PRO A 66 1.73 -5.30 8.79
CA PRO A 66 0.85 -5.83 9.84
C PRO A 66 1.51 -5.90 11.23
N PHE A 67 2.79 -5.53 11.36
CA PHE A 67 3.51 -5.59 12.64
C PHE A 67 3.37 -4.29 13.43
N THR A 68 3.35 -3.14 12.74
CA THR A 68 3.12 -1.83 13.36
C THR A 68 1.65 -1.42 13.39
N LEU A 69 0.81 -2.03 12.54
CA LEU A 69 -0.63 -1.78 12.48
C LEU A 69 -1.39 -3.10 12.41
N HIS A 70 -2.36 -3.29 13.31
CA HIS A 70 -3.21 -4.47 13.27
C HIS A 70 -4.03 -4.51 11.97
N PRO A 71 -4.27 -5.67 11.33
CA PRO A 71 -5.03 -5.75 10.08
C PRO A 71 -6.42 -5.08 10.08
N TYR A 72 -7.13 -5.06 11.22
CA TYR A 72 -8.40 -4.34 11.33
C TYR A 72 -8.23 -2.81 11.16
N GLU A 73 -7.16 -2.22 11.71
CA GLU A 73 -6.84 -0.80 11.57
C GLU A 73 -6.49 -0.47 10.12
N ILE A 74 -5.68 -1.32 9.50
CA ILE A 74 -5.35 -1.22 8.07
C ILE A 74 -6.64 -1.21 7.23
N ALA A 75 -7.58 -2.12 7.51
CA ALA A 75 -8.84 -2.18 6.78
C ALA A 75 -9.68 -0.91 6.98
N GLY A 76 -9.80 -0.42 8.21
CA GLY A 76 -10.58 0.77 8.50
C GLY A 76 -10.01 2.04 7.88
N GLN A 77 -8.69 2.24 7.99
CA GLN A 77 -7.98 3.36 7.40
C GLN A 77 -8.07 3.33 5.87
N THR A 78 -7.94 2.14 5.27
CA THR A 78 -8.11 1.95 3.82
C THR A 78 -9.54 2.27 3.38
N ALA A 79 -10.55 1.77 4.09
CA ALA A 79 -11.96 2.05 3.79
C ALA A 79 -12.26 3.54 3.84
N PHE A 80 -11.72 4.24 4.84
CA PHE A 80 -11.92 5.67 5.01
C PHE A 80 -11.23 6.48 3.90
N LEU A 81 -9.97 6.19 3.57
CA LEU A 81 -9.26 6.82 2.45
C LEU A 81 -10.00 6.57 1.12
N ASN A 82 -10.48 5.35 0.90
CA ASN A 82 -11.25 4.99 -0.28
C ASN A 82 -12.55 5.80 -0.39
N ARG A 83 -13.22 6.06 0.74
CA ARG A 83 -14.41 6.90 0.78
C ARG A 83 -14.09 8.37 0.50
N VAL A 84 -13.09 8.93 1.18
CA VAL A 84 -12.69 10.34 1.04
C VAL A 84 -12.22 10.64 -0.39
N SER A 85 -11.48 9.70 -1.00
CA SER A 85 -10.99 9.85 -2.37
C SER A 85 -12.02 9.54 -3.45
N GLY A 86 -13.26 9.16 -3.11
CA GLY A 86 -14.27 8.80 -4.11
C GLY A 86 -13.96 7.49 -4.86
N GLY A 87 -13.23 6.56 -4.25
CA GLY A 87 -12.90 5.26 -4.82
C GLY A 87 -11.57 5.19 -5.58
N ARG A 88 -10.68 6.16 -5.37
CA ARG A 88 -9.34 6.24 -5.99
C ARG A 88 -8.22 5.63 -5.14
N ALA A 89 -8.55 5.18 -3.93
CA ALA A 89 -7.56 4.59 -3.03
C ALA A 89 -7.03 3.25 -3.56
N TYR A 90 -5.78 2.94 -3.23
CA TYR A 90 -5.23 1.59 -3.25
C TYR A 90 -4.58 1.27 -1.90
N LEU A 91 -4.35 0.00 -1.61
CA LEU A 91 -3.71 -0.48 -0.40
C LEU A 91 -2.35 -1.09 -0.73
N GLY A 92 -1.27 -0.47 -0.26
CA GLY A 92 0.06 -1.09 -0.27
C GLY A 92 0.36 -1.81 1.04
N LEU A 93 0.75 -3.08 0.95
CA LEU A 93 1.22 -3.89 2.07
C LEU A 93 2.60 -4.50 1.83
N ALA A 94 3.40 -4.58 2.89
CA ALA A 94 4.70 -5.23 2.90
C ALA A 94 4.93 -5.94 4.24
N LYS A 95 6.02 -6.70 4.33
CA LYS A 95 6.43 -7.36 5.57
C LYS A 95 6.93 -6.39 6.66
N GLY A 96 7.26 -5.15 6.31
CA GLY A 96 7.98 -4.24 7.18
C GLY A 96 9.50 -4.38 7.05
N ALA A 97 10.22 -3.41 7.61
CA ALA A 97 11.67 -3.35 7.67
C ALA A 97 12.10 -2.58 8.93
N TRP A 98 13.28 -2.91 9.47
CA TRP A 98 13.87 -2.30 10.68
C TRP A 98 12.99 -2.39 11.93
N LEU A 99 12.10 -3.40 12.02
CA LEU A 99 11.18 -3.56 13.14
C LEU A 99 11.88 -3.97 14.44
N ASP A 100 13.13 -4.42 14.36
CA ASP A 100 14.01 -4.65 15.51
C ASP A 100 14.19 -3.38 16.36
N ARG A 101 14.16 -2.19 15.74
CA ARG A 101 14.23 -0.91 16.46
C ARG A 101 13.03 -0.65 17.38
N LEU A 102 11.91 -1.33 17.13
CA LEU A 102 10.72 -1.28 18.00
C LEU A 102 10.60 -2.51 18.91
N GLY A 103 11.55 -3.44 18.85
CA GLY A 103 11.48 -4.71 19.58
C GLY A 103 10.36 -5.64 19.09
N LEU A 104 9.90 -5.48 17.85
CA LEU A 104 8.81 -6.29 17.29
C LEU A 104 9.34 -7.60 16.69
N ASP A 105 8.73 -8.71 17.08
CA ASP A 105 9.06 -10.05 16.56
C ASP A 105 8.40 -10.29 15.18
N GLU A 106 9.26 -10.41 14.17
CA GLU A 106 8.90 -10.67 12.76
C GLU A 106 8.77 -12.17 12.41
N LYS A 107 8.64 -13.08 13.38
CA LYS A 107 8.47 -14.52 13.12
C LYS A 107 7.43 -14.79 12.03
N ARG A 108 7.84 -15.56 11.02
CA ARG A 108 7.04 -15.99 9.86
C ARG A 108 6.35 -14.81 9.13
N PRO A 109 7.12 -13.85 8.58
CA PRO A 109 6.54 -12.58 8.16
C PRO A 109 5.69 -12.66 6.89
N LEU A 110 5.92 -13.66 6.04
CA LEU A 110 5.02 -13.96 4.93
C LEU A 110 3.68 -14.54 5.39
N ALA A 111 3.64 -15.30 6.49
CA ALA A 111 2.38 -15.80 7.05
C ALA A 111 1.55 -14.64 7.63
N ALA A 112 2.19 -13.77 8.43
CA ALA A 112 1.56 -12.56 8.95
C ALA A 112 1.01 -11.65 7.83
N LEU A 113 1.76 -11.46 6.74
CA LEU A 113 1.30 -10.68 5.59
C LEU A 113 0.11 -11.33 4.87
N ARG A 114 0.08 -12.67 4.75
CA ARG A 114 -1.05 -13.42 4.16
C ARG A 114 -2.33 -13.25 4.97
N GLU A 115 -2.23 -13.47 6.27
CA GLU A 115 -3.34 -13.30 7.21
C GLU A 115 -3.86 -11.86 7.19
N ALA A 116 -2.95 -10.88 7.15
CA ALA A 116 -3.33 -9.47 7.06
C ALA A 116 -4.09 -9.14 5.77
N VAL A 117 -3.60 -9.63 4.61
CA VAL A 117 -4.30 -9.45 3.32
C VAL A 117 -5.69 -10.09 3.37
N GLU A 118 -5.82 -11.29 3.92
CA GLU A 118 -7.10 -11.98 4.02
C GLU A 118 -8.09 -11.21 4.90
N ILE A 119 -7.67 -10.81 6.11
CA ILE A 119 -8.50 -10.04 7.05
C ILE A 119 -8.93 -8.72 6.42
N VAL A 120 -8.01 -7.96 5.84
CA VAL A 120 -8.32 -6.66 5.24
C VAL A 120 -9.29 -6.82 4.06
N THR A 121 -9.06 -7.81 3.20
CA THR A 121 -9.93 -8.08 2.06
C THR A 121 -11.34 -8.42 2.52
N LYS A 122 -11.49 -9.30 3.52
CA LYS A 122 -12.79 -9.68 4.09
C LYS A 122 -13.51 -8.50 4.74
N LEU A 123 -12.80 -7.71 5.55
CA LEU A 123 -13.37 -6.54 6.20
C LEU A 123 -13.84 -5.47 5.19
N LEU A 124 -13.07 -5.21 4.13
CA LEU A 124 -13.45 -4.28 3.06
C LEU A 124 -14.64 -4.80 2.24
N ALA A 125 -14.70 -6.11 1.98
CA ALA A 125 -15.82 -6.75 1.29
C ALA A 125 -17.10 -6.79 2.13
N GLY A 126 -16.98 -6.72 3.45
CA GLY A 126 -18.07 -7.00 4.39
C GLY A 126 -18.36 -8.50 4.50
N ASP A 127 -17.35 -9.34 4.32
CA ASP A 127 -17.43 -10.80 4.44
C ASP A 127 -17.34 -11.21 5.93
N PRO A 128 -18.37 -11.85 6.51
CA PRO A 128 -18.41 -12.22 7.92
C PRO A 128 -17.78 -13.59 8.21
N SER A 129 -17.12 -14.26 7.25
CA SER A 129 -16.63 -15.64 7.44
C SER A 129 -15.50 -15.79 8.47
N GLY A 130 -14.85 -14.70 8.90
CA GLY A 130 -13.73 -14.73 9.84
C GLY A 130 -12.42 -15.24 9.23
N VAL A 131 -11.34 -15.24 10.01
CA VAL A 131 -9.99 -15.73 9.66
C VAL A 131 -9.35 -16.33 10.91
N ALA A 132 -8.90 -17.58 10.83
CA ALA A 132 -8.18 -18.24 11.92
C ALA A 132 -6.70 -18.39 11.55
N GLY A 133 -5.95 -17.30 11.65
CA GLY A 133 -4.51 -17.26 11.39
C GLY A 133 -3.66 -17.68 12.60
N GLU A 134 -2.38 -17.92 12.38
CA GLU A 134 -1.43 -18.20 13.46
C GLU A 134 -1.10 -16.95 14.27
N ARG A 135 -1.12 -15.77 13.63
CA ARG A 135 -0.81 -14.48 14.27
C ARG A 135 -2.05 -13.64 14.48
N PHE A 136 -2.97 -13.62 13.51
CA PHE A 136 -4.17 -12.81 13.58
C PHE A 136 -5.43 -13.67 13.51
N LEU A 137 -6.39 -13.30 14.36
CA LEU A 137 -7.73 -13.89 14.41
C LEU A 137 -8.76 -12.82 14.06
N LEU A 138 -9.68 -13.16 13.18
CA LEU A 138 -10.90 -12.41 12.92
C LEU A 138 -12.07 -13.35 13.20
N GLU A 139 -12.84 -13.09 14.25
CA GLU A 139 -13.97 -13.94 14.61
C GLU A 139 -15.07 -13.91 13.53
N PRO A 140 -15.74 -15.04 13.24
CA PRO A 140 -16.92 -15.06 12.38
C PRO A 140 -17.99 -14.06 12.86
N GLY A 141 -18.66 -13.41 11.91
CA GLY A 141 -19.61 -12.32 12.18
C GLY A 141 -18.97 -10.94 12.32
N THR A 142 -17.64 -10.84 12.37
CA THR A 142 -16.94 -9.56 12.52
C THR A 142 -16.85 -8.82 11.19
N VAL A 143 -17.49 -7.65 11.10
CA VAL A 143 -17.45 -6.74 9.94
C VAL A 143 -17.30 -5.29 10.37
N LEU A 144 -16.84 -4.41 9.48
CA LEU A 144 -16.83 -2.97 9.74
C LEU A 144 -18.26 -2.44 9.89
N ALA A 145 -18.53 -1.70 10.96
CA ALA A 145 -19.84 -1.21 11.36
C ALA A 145 -20.36 0.03 10.59
N TYR A 146 -19.79 0.31 9.42
CA TYR A 146 -20.12 1.49 8.60
C TYR A 146 -20.01 1.20 7.11
N GLU A 147 -20.56 2.11 6.28
CA GLU A 147 -20.52 2.03 4.81
C GLU A 147 -19.12 2.28 4.24
N ARG A 148 -18.54 1.25 3.62
CA ARG A 148 -17.13 1.19 3.18
C ARG A 148 -16.86 1.81 1.80
N GLY A 149 -17.91 2.19 1.07
CA GLY A 149 -17.80 2.62 -0.32
C GLY A 149 -17.53 1.45 -1.27
N ARG A 150 -16.58 1.59 -2.20
CA ARG A 150 -16.23 0.50 -3.13
C ARG A 150 -15.61 -0.67 -2.35
N LYS A 151 -16.20 -1.86 -2.49
CA LYS A 151 -15.78 -3.09 -1.78
C LYS A 151 -14.39 -3.59 -2.17
N ARG A 152 -13.99 -3.37 -3.43
CA ARG A 152 -12.69 -3.78 -3.96
C ARG A 152 -11.76 -2.58 -3.99
N VAL A 153 -10.70 -2.61 -3.17
CA VAL A 153 -9.60 -1.66 -3.19
C VAL A 153 -8.40 -2.36 -3.82
N PRO A 154 -7.75 -1.80 -4.86
CA PRO A 154 -6.59 -2.40 -5.48
C PRO A 154 -5.48 -2.68 -4.47
N LEU A 155 -4.88 -3.87 -4.53
CA LEU A 155 -3.83 -4.32 -3.62
C LEU A 155 -2.46 -4.27 -4.31
N LEU A 156 -1.53 -3.56 -3.67
CA LEU A 156 -0.12 -3.53 -4.01
C LEU A 156 0.68 -4.29 -2.94
N ILE A 157 1.57 -5.20 -3.36
CA ILE A 157 2.49 -5.90 -2.47
C ILE A 157 3.92 -5.43 -2.73
N GLY A 158 4.57 -4.87 -1.70
CA GLY A 158 5.98 -4.48 -1.74
C GLY A 158 6.90 -5.65 -1.38
N THR A 159 7.81 -6.04 -2.27
CA THR A 159 8.78 -7.11 -1.96
C THR A 159 9.98 -7.19 -2.89
N TRP A 160 11.10 -7.68 -2.35
CA TRP A 160 12.25 -8.22 -3.10
C TRP A 160 12.34 -9.75 -3.02
N GLY A 161 11.46 -10.41 -2.25
CA GLY A 161 11.56 -11.83 -1.99
C GLY A 161 10.77 -12.66 -2.99
N ARG A 162 11.45 -13.57 -3.72
CA ARG A 162 10.83 -14.47 -4.71
C ARG A 162 9.59 -15.22 -4.21
N ARG A 163 9.60 -15.73 -2.98
CA ARG A 163 8.43 -16.44 -2.39
C ARG A 163 7.24 -15.51 -2.16
N THR A 164 7.51 -14.28 -1.71
CA THR A 164 6.46 -13.26 -1.52
C THR A 164 5.94 -12.78 -2.87
N ALA A 165 6.82 -12.60 -3.87
CA ALA A 165 6.43 -12.23 -5.23
C ALA A 165 5.52 -13.29 -5.88
N ALA A 166 5.91 -14.57 -5.82
CA ALA A 166 5.08 -15.67 -6.34
C ALA A 166 3.70 -15.72 -5.69
N TRP A 167 3.62 -15.49 -4.38
CA TRP A 167 2.34 -15.38 -3.67
C TRP A 167 1.55 -14.12 -4.05
N ALA A 168 2.22 -12.96 -4.18
CA ALA A 168 1.57 -11.73 -4.62
C ALA A 168 0.90 -11.91 -5.99
N GLY A 169 1.51 -12.69 -6.89
CA GLY A 169 0.92 -13.06 -8.18
C GLY A 169 -0.45 -13.74 -8.09
N THR A 170 -0.87 -14.26 -6.93
CA THR A 170 -2.17 -14.91 -6.75
C THR A 170 -3.22 -14.01 -6.11
N VAL A 171 -2.85 -12.84 -5.56
CA VAL A 171 -3.78 -11.98 -4.77
C VAL A 171 -3.70 -10.50 -5.09
N ALA A 172 -2.59 -10.01 -5.63
CA ALA A 172 -2.31 -8.58 -5.76
C ALA A 172 -2.57 -8.08 -7.18
N ASP A 173 -3.08 -6.86 -7.28
CA ASP A 173 -3.17 -6.13 -8.55
C ASP A 173 -1.79 -5.65 -9.00
N GLU A 174 -0.93 -5.29 -8.05
CA GLU A 174 0.40 -4.72 -8.28
C GLU A 174 1.46 -5.33 -7.36
N LEU A 175 2.68 -5.46 -7.87
CA LEU A 175 3.87 -5.78 -7.10
C LEU A 175 4.87 -4.64 -7.23
N LYS A 176 5.27 -4.05 -6.10
CA LYS A 176 6.28 -2.99 -6.04
C LYS A 176 7.66 -3.55 -5.70
N LEU A 177 8.62 -3.30 -6.58
CA LEU A 177 10.05 -3.45 -6.31
C LEU A 177 10.57 -2.11 -5.79
N GLY A 178 10.97 -2.08 -4.51
CA GLY A 178 11.47 -0.85 -3.89
C GLY A 178 12.90 -0.52 -4.32
N GLY A 179 13.19 0.74 -4.64
CA GLY A 179 14.56 1.22 -4.81
C GLY A 179 15.26 0.81 -6.11
N SER A 180 14.51 0.38 -7.13
CA SER A 180 15.08 0.19 -8.46
C SER A 180 14.08 0.53 -9.56
N ALA A 181 14.53 1.35 -10.52
CA ALA A 181 13.88 1.59 -11.80
C ALA A 181 14.60 0.85 -12.95
N ASN A 182 15.45 -0.14 -12.64
CA ASN A 182 16.18 -0.88 -13.67
C ASN A 182 15.21 -1.77 -14.49
N PRO A 183 15.04 -1.51 -15.80
CA PRO A 183 14.14 -2.31 -16.64
C PRO A 183 14.55 -3.79 -16.74
N ASP A 184 15.83 -4.12 -16.55
CA ASP A 184 16.33 -5.50 -16.61
C ASP A 184 15.79 -6.40 -15.49
N LEU A 185 15.23 -5.79 -14.43
CA LEU A 185 14.58 -6.53 -13.36
C LEU A 185 13.16 -6.97 -13.73
N ILE A 186 12.54 -6.37 -14.75
CA ILE A 186 11.16 -6.68 -15.15
C ILE A 186 11.02 -8.14 -15.58
N PRO A 187 11.87 -8.71 -16.48
CA PRO A 187 11.80 -10.12 -16.84
C PRO A 187 12.01 -11.06 -15.65
N LEU A 188 12.94 -10.72 -14.75
CA LEU A 188 13.22 -11.50 -13.54
C LEU A 188 11.99 -11.59 -12.63
N VAL A 189 11.35 -10.45 -12.37
CA VAL A 189 10.18 -10.38 -11.50
C VAL A 189 8.95 -10.98 -12.18
N ARG A 190 8.82 -10.83 -13.49
CA ARG A 190 7.80 -11.53 -14.27
C ARG A 190 7.93 -13.05 -14.10
N ALA A 191 9.15 -13.59 -14.12
CA ALA A 191 9.40 -15.01 -13.87
C ALA A 191 9.03 -15.45 -12.44
N TRP A 192 9.10 -14.57 -11.45
CA TRP A 192 8.62 -14.88 -10.09
C TRP A 192 7.09 -14.86 -9.97
N LEU A 193 6.42 -13.98 -10.72
CA LEU A 193 4.97 -13.84 -10.77
C LEU A 193 4.28 -14.97 -11.56
N GLY A 194 5.01 -15.68 -12.42
CA GLY A 194 4.45 -16.70 -13.31
C GLY A 194 3.48 -16.11 -14.34
N ASP A 195 2.38 -16.80 -14.62
CA ASP A 195 1.36 -16.39 -15.60
C ASP A 195 0.40 -15.30 -15.07
N SER A 196 0.70 -14.73 -13.91
CA SER A 196 -0.13 -13.71 -13.28
C SER A 196 -0.21 -12.40 -14.09
N GLN A 197 -1.40 -11.80 -14.06
CA GLN A 197 -1.67 -10.47 -14.60
C GLN A 197 -1.24 -9.34 -13.65
N THR A 198 -0.66 -9.63 -12.48
CA THR A 198 -0.15 -8.63 -11.56
C THR A 198 0.81 -7.67 -12.27
N ARG A 199 0.54 -6.37 -12.15
CA ARG A 199 1.39 -5.32 -12.73
C ARG A 199 2.66 -5.15 -11.89
N ILE A 200 3.76 -4.77 -12.54
CA ILE A 200 5.03 -4.51 -11.87
C ILE A 200 5.20 -3.01 -11.73
N VAL A 201 5.46 -2.56 -10.50
CA VAL A 201 5.75 -1.18 -10.16
C VAL A 201 7.23 -1.08 -9.80
N THR A 202 7.96 -0.30 -10.58
CA THR A 202 9.39 0.02 -10.36
C THR A 202 9.52 1.50 -10.06
N GLY A 203 10.55 1.90 -9.31
CA GLY A 203 10.78 3.30 -9.01
C GLY A 203 12.19 3.55 -8.51
N CYS A 204 12.74 4.71 -8.86
CA CYS A 204 13.99 5.22 -8.32
C CYS A 204 13.69 6.33 -7.30
N VAL A 205 14.64 6.54 -6.40
CA VAL A 205 14.64 7.73 -5.55
C VAL A 205 15.24 8.86 -6.38
N THR A 206 14.55 10.00 -6.38
CA THR A 206 15.04 11.23 -7.00
C THR A 206 15.19 12.27 -5.91
N VAL A 207 16.33 12.94 -5.89
CA VAL A 207 16.55 14.14 -5.09
C VAL A 207 16.53 15.30 -6.07
N VAL A 208 15.69 16.30 -5.80
CA VAL A 208 15.71 17.56 -6.54
C VAL A 208 16.54 18.52 -5.69
N ASP A 209 17.68 18.91 -6.23
CA ASP A 209 18.53 19.93 -5.63
C ASP A 209 18.16 21.30 -6.22
N GLU A 210 18.23 22.36 -5.42
CA GLU A 210 18.00 23.74 -5.87
C GLU A 210 19.24 24.33 -6.55
N ASP A 211 20.36 23.60 -6.55
CA ASP A 211 21.61 23.97 -7.18
C ASP A 211 21.49 23.99 -8.72
N GLY A 212 21.03 25.14 -9.24
CA GLY A 212 21.05 25.55 -10.64
C GLY A 212 21.56 26.99 -10.81
#